data_AF-A0AAU8NA53-F1
#
_entry.id   AF-A0AAU8NA53-F1
#
_cell.length_a   1.000
_cell.length_b   1.000
_cell.length_c   1.000
_cell.angle_alpha   90.00
_cell.angle_beta   90.00
_cell.angle_gamma   90.00
#
_symmetry.space_group_name_H-M   'P 1'
#
loop_
_entity.id
_entity.type
_entity.pdbx_description
1 polymer ?
#
loop_
_entity_poly.entity_id
_entity_poly.type
_entity_poly.pdbx_seq_one_letter_code
_entity_poly.pdbx_strand_id
1 'polypeptide(L)'
;MADLDRRLLEEGLATIASSRERTGDLWHAHYGAGAIAAYFYVRENRLTSLAAGSVTAEAKAMLRQHGTRPAPTDLPDACLPLVEAEARIADALEQTIGELHWVGHQAIYGAVSLKAIRELEGWGTAEEIEQIAQLIASFERTIPGRSWVNTTVKEIRHMRLEEKDGFLEIQNPMQLSQLILEELGAFQTIYQAESHHDLIGHMLTYGHALNILYELGYRELFDKGIPPFLKMVKALRLSRSIDVITDKTATLQSPVDVLPLTRAERSGALPHELEYWLTDRRCHDWYGGHVFKFPFSFYHHARNVEAEPEIWENFRYIIA
;
A
#
# COMPACT_ATOMS: atom_id res chain seq x y z
N MET A 1 6.47 -24.42 -12.09
CA MET A 1 5.74 -23.27 -11.50
C MET A 1 5.86 -23.42 -10.00
N ALA A 2 6.24 -22.36 -9.29
CA ALA A 2 6.16 -22.36 -7.83
C ALA A 2 4.68 -22.57 -7.45
N ASP A 3 4.40 -23.49 -6.54
CA ASP A 3 3.05 -23.70 -6.03
C ASP A 3 2.66 -22.45 -5.23
N LEU A 4 1.71 -21.67 -5.75
CA LEU A 4 1.27 -20.41 -5.14
C LEU A 4 0.37 -20.73 -3.95
N ASP A 5 0.79 -20.35 -2.75
CA ASP A 5 0.05 -20.69 -1.54
C ASP A 5 -1.17 -19.77 -1.35
N ARG A 6 -2.34 -20.23 -1.84
CA ARG A 6 -3.62 -19.53 -1.71
C ARG A 6 -4.00 -19.21 -0.27
N ARG A 7 -3.47 -19.92 0.73
CA ARG A 7 -3.71 -19.62 2.15
C ARG A 7 -3.22 -18.22 2.54
N LEU A 8 -2.22 -17.67 1.84
CA LEU A 8 -1.80 -16.28 2.07
C LEU A 8 -2.92 -15.28 1.78
N LEU A 9 -3.78 -15.57 0.80
CA LEU A 9 -4.95 -14.75 0.49
C LEU A 9 -6.04 -14.95 1.54
N GLU A 10 -6.34 -16.19 1.89
CA GLU A 10 -7.39 -16.53 2.86
C GLU A 10 -7.08 -15.99 4.26
N GLU A 11 -5.88 -16.25 4.78
CA GLU A 11 -5.41 -15.74 6.06
C GLU A 11 -5.21 -14.21 6.02
N GLY A 12 -4.81 -13.66 4.86
CA GLY A 12 -4.70 -12.23 4.65
C GLY A 12 -6.04 -11.52 4.77
N LEU A 13 -7.08 -12.01 4.08
CA LEU A 13 -8.45 -11.52 4.17
C LEU A 13 -9.03 -11.68 5.57
N ALA A 14 -8.83 -12.84 6.22
CA ALA A 14 -9.25 -13.07 7.61
C ALA A 14 -8.60 -12.06 8.58
N THR A 15 -7.32 -11.74 8.37
CA THR A 15 -6.59 -10.77 9.19
C THR A 15 -7.11 -9.35 8.97
N ILE A 16 -7.49 -8.98 7.75
CA ILE A 16 -8.11 -7.67 7.46
C ILE A 16 -9.49 -7.60 8.13
N ALA A 17 -10.36 -8.60 7.93
CA ALA A 17 -11.71 -8.65 8.49
C ALA A 17 -11.69 -8.50 10.02
N SER A 18 -10.86 -9.31 10.70
CA SER A 18 -10.80 -9.34 12.16
C SER A 18 -9.99 -8.21 12.81
N SER A 19 -9.31 -7.35 12.02
CA SER A 19 -8.39 -6.31 12.54
C SER A 19 -9.03 -5.48 13.65
N ARG A 20 -10.15 -4.83 13.34
CA ARG A 20 -10.77 -3.85 14.23
C ARG A 20 -11.34 -4.49 15.49
N GLU A 21 -12.01 -5.63 15.37
CA GLU A 21 -12.61 -6.33 16.52
C GLU A 21 -11.54 -6.83 17.50
N ARG A 22 -10.44 -7.39 16.97
CA ARG A 22 -9.43 -8.07 17.79
C ARG A 22 -8.46 -7.12 18.46
N THR A 23 -8.03 -6.06 17.77
CA THR A 23 -6.98 -5.17 18.28
C THR A 23 -7.51 -3.82 18.74
N GLY A 24 -8.76 -3.49 18.42
CA GLY A 24 -9.30 -2.13 18.59
C GLY A 24 -8.65 -1.12 17.64
N ASP A 25 -7.92 -1.59 16.64
CA ASP A 25 -7.08 -0.78 15.75
C ASP A 25 -7.26 -1.19 14.27
N LEU A 26 -7.16 -0.20 13.38
CA LEU A 26 -7.23 -0.31 11.93
C LEU A 26 -5.86 -0.71 11.32
N TRP A 27 -4.76 -0.58 12.08
CA TRP A 27 -3.42 -0.86 11.56
C TRP A 27 -3.07 -2.34 11.52
N HIS A 28 -3.78 -3.21 12.24
CA HIS A 28 -3.50 -4.65 12.18
C HIS A 28 -3.78 -5.25 10.78
N ALA A 29 -4.70 -4.64 10.02
CA ALA A 29 -4.96 -4.97 8.62
C ALA A 29 -3.72 -4.81 7.71
N HIS A 30 -2.68 -4.08 8.14
CA HIS A 30 -1.40 -3.98 7.43
C HIS A 30 -0.79 -5.35 7.13
N TYR A 31 -0.80 -6.27 8.10
CA TYR A 31 -0.21 -7.60 7.93
C TYR A 31 -1.02 -8.45 6.96
N GLY A 32 -2.36 -8.35 7.01
CA GLY A 32 -3.24 -9.03 6.06
C GLY A 32 -3.04 -8.54 4.62
N ALA A 33 -2.98 -7.22 4.43
CA ALA A 33 -2.64 -6.62 3.14
C ALA A 33 -1.22 -6.99 2.68
N GLY A 34 -0.27 -7.10 3.61
CA GLY A 34 1.09 -7.59 3.34
C GLY A 34 1.13 -9.03 2.84
N ALA A 35 0.34 -9.93 3.41
CA ALA A 35 0.26 -11.33 2.97
C ALA A 35 -0.34 -11.44 1.56
N ILE A 36 -1.41 -10.69 1.29
CA ILE A 36 -2.01 -10.61 -0.05
C ILE A 36 -1.00 -10.04 -1.06
N ALA A 37 -0.28 -8.98 -0.71
CA ALA A 37 0.77 -8.41 -1.54
C ALA A 37 1.90 -9.41 -1.81
N ALA A 38 2.31 -10.21 -0.83
CA ALA A 38 3.33 -11.23 -1.01
C ALA A 38 2.90 -12.30 -2.03
N TYR A 39 1.65 -12.76 -1.96
CA TYR A 39 1.09 -13.71 -2.93
C TYR A 39 1.14 -13.13 -4.35
N PHE A 40 0.60 -11.93 -4.55
CA PHE A 40 0.55 -11.33 -5.87
C PHE A 40 1.94 -10.91 -6.38
N TYR A 41 2.85 -10.52 -5.49
CA TYR A 41 4.23 -10.25 -5.86
C TYR A 41 4.89 -11.49 -6.47
N VAL A 42 4.79 -12.65 -5.83
CA VAL A 42 5.33 -13.91 -6.35
C VAL A 42 4.63 -14.33 -7.65
N ARG A 43 3.30 -14.17 -7.72
CA ARG A 43 2.53 -14.60 -8.89
C ARG A 43 2.80 -13.75 -10.14
N GLU A 44 2.85 -12.44 -9.96
CA GLU A 44 2.87 -11.49 -11.07
C GLU A 44 4.29 -11.14 -11.53
N ASN A 45 5.31 -11.56 -10.76
CA ASN A 45 6.72 -11.35 -11.08
C ASN A 45 7.43 -12.68 -11.31
N ARG A 46 8.34 -12.71 -12.29
CA ARG A 46 9.10 -13.91 -12.67
C ARG A 46 10.27 -14.18 -11.72
N LEU A 47 10.00 -14.30 -10.42
CA LEU A 47 11.02 -14.58 -9.41
C LEU A 47 11.67 -15.95 -9.62
N THR A 48 12.92 -16.09 -9.19
CA THR A 48 13.53 -17.42 -9.06
C THR A 48 12.78 -18.24 -8.02
N SER A 49 12.78 -19.57 -8.15
CA SER A 49 12.09 -20.46 -7.19
C SER A 49 12.55 -20.24 -5.74
N LEU A 50 13.84 -19.91 -5.54
CA LEU A 50 14.38 -19.60 -4.22
C LEU A 50 13.85 -18.28 -3.67
N ALA A 51 13.87 -17.20 -4.46
CA ALA A 51 13.32 -15.91 -4.04
C ALA A 51 11.81 -16.00 -3.76
N ALA A 52 11.05 -16.64 -4.64
CA ALA A 52 9.62 -16.92 -4.44
C ALA A 52 9.35 -17.72 -3.15
N GLY A 53 10.16 -18.74 -2.89
CA GLY A 53 10.10 -19.54 -1.67
C GLY A 53 10.37 -18.71 -0.42
N SER A 54 11.37 -17.82 -0.45
CA SER A 54 11.71 -16.93 0.67
C SER A 54 10.61 -15.89 0.94
N VAL A 55 10.06 -15.25 -0.09
CA VAL A 55 8.90 -14.33 0.04
C VAL A 55 7.74 -15.05 0.75
N THR A 56 7.39 -16.23 0.25
CA THR A 56 6.29 -17.04 0.80
C THR A 56 6.56 -17.46 2.24
N ALA A 57 7.80 -17.85 2.56
CA ALA A 57 8.19 -18.26 3.90
C ALA A 57 8.10 -17.10 4.91
N GLU A 58 8.56 -15.90 4.52
CA GLU A 58 8.48 -14.70 5.35
C GLU A 58 7.03 -14.23 5.54
N ALA A 59 6.21 -14.24 4.49
CA ALA A 59 4.78 -13.90 4.60
C ALA A 59 4.05 -14.86 5.55
N LYS A 60 4.35 -16.17 5.49
CA LYS A 60 3.81 -17.16 6.44
C LYS A 60 4.34 -16.94 7.85
N ALA A 61 5.59 -16.52 8.02
CA ALA A 61 6.14 -16.22 9.34
C ALA A 61 5.43 -15.01 9.97
N MET A 62 5.21 -13.97 9.17
CA MET A 62 4.43 -12.79 9.58
C MET A 62 3.00 -13.19 9.98
N LEU A 63 2.30 -14.00 9.17
CA LEU A 63 0.94 -14.47 9.50
C LEU A 63 0.90 -15.42 10.71
N ARG A 64 1.93 -16.23 10.96
CA ARG A 64 1.98 -17.02 12.20
C ARG A 64 2.06 -16.14 13.45
N GLN A 65 2.68 -14.97 13.35
CA GLN A 65 2.85 -14.03 14.47
C GLN A 65 1.64 -13.09 14.62
N HIS A 66 1.12 -12.60 13.49
CA HIS A 66 0.14 -11.52 13.46
C HIS A 66 -1.21 -11.93 12.88
N GLY A 67 -1.22 -12.95 12.03
CA GLY A 67 -2.43 -13.38 11.34
C GLY A 67 -3.47 -13.92 12.31
N THR A 68 -4.72 -13.92 11.85
CA THR A 68 -5.77 -14.68 12.50
C THR A 68 -5.89 -16.04 11.83
N ARG A 69 -6.02 -17.08 12.66
CA ARG A 69 -6.31 -18.41 12.13
C ARG A 69 -7.72 -18.32 11.54
N PRO A 70 -7.92 -18.66 10.25
CA PRO A 70 -9.27 -18.71 9.70
C PRO A 70 -10.08 -19.65 10.58
N ALA A 71 -11.28 -19.22 10.98
CA ALA A 71 -12.24 -20.17 11.51
C ALA A 71 -12.38 -21.27 10.45
N PRO A 72 -12.38 -22.56 10.82
CA PRO A 72 -12.63 -23.61 9.84
C PRO A 72 -13.98 -23.31 9.17
N THR A 73 -13.94 -22.91 7.91
CA THR A 73 -15.12 -22.74 7.06
C THR A 73 -15.61 -24.14 6.74
N ASP A 74 -16.33 -24.74 7.69
CA ASP A 74 -16.74 -26.14 7.58
C ASP A 74 -17.83 -26.38 6.51
N LEU A 75 -18.36 -25.32 5.87
CA LEU A 75 -19.40 -25.44 4.84
C LEU A 75 -19.25 -24.39 3.71
N PRO A 76 -19.06 -24.81 2.44
CA PRO A 76 -19.05 -23.92 1.26
C PRO A 76 -20.31 -23.05 1.12
N ASP A 77 -21.45 -23.53 1.62
CA ASP A 77 -22.75 -22.82 1.57
C ASP A 77 -22.82 -21.58 2.48
N ALA A 78 -21.81 -21.35 3.34
CA ALA A 78 -21.73 -20.16 4.18
C ALA A 78 -21.02 -18.98 3.48
N CYS A 79 -20.35 -19.20 2.34
CA CYS A 79 -19.64 -18.15 1.63
C CYS A 79 -20.62 -17.18 0.95
N LEU A 80 -20.38 -15.88 1.13
CA LEU A 80 -21.15 -14.86 0.45
C LEU A 80 -20.88 -14.94 -1.07
N PRO A 81 -21.91 -14.84 -1.94
CA PRO A 81 -21.70 -14.85 -3.38
C PRO A 81 -20.70 -13.77 -3.83
N LEU A 82 -19.77 -14.12 -4.73
CA LEU A 82 -18.67 -13.23 -5.18
C LEU A 82 -19.14 -11.82 -5.52
N VAL A 83 -20.18 -11.70 -6.34
CA VAL A 83 -20.72 -10.40 -6.77
C VAL A 83 -21.23 -9.57 -5.59
N GLU A 84 -21.86 -10.23 -4.61
CA GLU A 84 -22.36 -9.56 -3.41
C GLU A 84 -21.21 -9.15 -2.49
N ALA A 85 -20.18 -9.99 -2.36
CA ALA A 85 -18.98 -9.67 -1.58
C ALA A 85 -18.22 -8.48 -2.14
N GLU A 86 -18.00 -8.49 -3.46
CA GLU A 86 -17.39 -7.39 -4.20
C GLU A 86 -18.21 -6.08 -4.06
N ALA A 87 -19.54 -6.16 -4.19
CA ALA A 87 -20.41 -4.99 -4.08
C ALA A 87 -20.32 -4.32 -2.71
N ARG A 88 -20.36 -5.08 -1.61
CA ARG A 88 -20.29 -4.51 -0.25
C ARG A 88 -18.98 -3.76 0.01
N ILE A 89 -17.86 -4.31 -0.45
CA ILE A 89 -16.55 -3.66 -0.31
C ILE A 89 -16.45 -2.42 -1.21
N ALA A 90 -16.96 -2.51 -2.45
CA ALA A 90 -17.00 -1.39 -3.37
C ALA A 90 -17.87 -0.23 -2.86
N ASP A 91 -19.03 -0.53 -2.27
CA ASP A 91 -19.94 0.46 -1.67
C ASP A 91 -19.28 1.20 -0.49
N ALA A 92 -18.49 0.49 0.34
CA ALA A 92 -17.73 1.11 1.42
C ALA A 92 -16.60 2.02 0.88
N LEU A 93 -15.93 1.61 -0.20
CA LEU A 93 -14.94 2.44 -0.88
C LEU A 93 -15.57 3.69 -1.49
N GLU A 94 -16.73 3.57 -2.13
CA GLU A 94 -17.44 4.69 -2.76
C GLU A 94 -17.67 5.83 -1.76
N GLN A 95 -17.91 5.53 -0.49
CA GLN A 95 -18.11 6.53 0.57
C GLN A 95 -16.84 7.26 1.02
N THR A 96 -15.66 6.66 0.82
CA THR A 96 -14.40 7.12 1.45
C THR A 96 -13.29 7.46 0.45
N ILE A 97 -13.32 6.92 -0.77
CA ILE A 97 -12.23 7.04 -1.74
C ILE A 97 -12.08 8.44 -2.33
N GLY A 98 -13.12 9.27 -2.26
CA GLY A 98 -13.10 10.66 -2.74
C GLY A 98 -12.30 11.64 -1.88
N GLU A 99 -11.82 11.21 -0.71
CA GLU A 99 -11.02 12.01 0.21
C GLU A 99 -9.71 11.31 0.59
N LEU A 100 -8.73 12.11 1.04
CA LEU A 100 -7.48 11.57 1.55
C LEU A 100 -7.67 11.20 3.02
N HIS A 101 -7.65 9.91 3.31
CA HIS A 101 -7.76 9.34 4.65
C HIS A 101 -6.52 8.51 4.92
N TRP A 102 -5.78 8.88 5.97
CA TRP A 102 -4.56 8.20 6.39
C TRP A 102 -3.73 7.74 5.20
N VAL A 103 -3.26 8.65 4.35
CA VAL A 103 -2.35 8.36 3.22
C VAL A 103 -2.84 7.26 2.24
N GLY A 104 -4.15 6.98 2.20
CA GLY A 104 -4.77 6.04 1.25
C GLY A 104 -5.06 4.64 1.78
N HIS A 105 -4.97 4.39 3.09
CA HIS A 105 -5.17 3.05 3.66
C HIS A 105 -6.52 2.42 3.30
N GLN A 106 -7.60 3.21 3.21
CA GLN A 106 -8.92 2.71 2.82
C GLN A 106 -8.91 2.12 1.41
N ALA A 107 -8.26 2.81 0.46
CA ALA A 107 -8.14 2.35 -0.91
C ALA A 107 -7.22 1.13 -1.01
N ILE A 108 -6.09 1.14 -0.29
CA ILE A 108 -5.15 0.01 -0.25
C ILE A 108 -5.86 -1.24 0.27
N TYR A 109 -6.53 -1.19 1.42
CA TYR A 109 -7.21 -2.35 1.99
C TYR A 109 -8.37 -2.84 1.13
N GLY A 110 -9.19 -1.92 0.61
CA GLY A 110 -10.32 -2.31 -0.24
C GLY A 110 -9.86 -2.95 -1.55
N ALA A 111 -8.90 -2.34 -2.25
CA ALA A 111 -8.41 -2.84 -3.53
C ALA A 111 -7.75 -4.21 -3.41
N VAL A 112 -6.86 -4.43 -2.43
CA VAL A 112 -6.21 -5.74 -2.25
C VAL A 112 -7.20 -6.80 -1.79
N SER A 113 -8.23 -6.44 -1.01
CA SER A 113 -9.29 -7.37 -0.61
C SER A 113 -10.12 -7.80 -1.81
N LEU A 114 -10.58 -6.86 -2.64
CA LEU A 114 -11.29 -7.17 -3.89
C LEU A 114 -10.46 -8.06 -4.81
N LYS A 115 -9.16 -7.74 -5.00
CA LYS A 115 -8.24 -8.52 -5.82
C LYS A 115 -8.07 -9.95 -5.28
N ALA A 116 -7.95 -10.12 -3.97
CA ALA A 116 -7.83 -11.44 -3.34
C ALA A 116 -9.12 -12.26 -3.44
N ILE A 117 -10.28 -11.65 -3.21
CA ILE A 117 -11.59 -12.32 -3.32
C ILE A 117 -11.84 -12.80 -4.76
N ARG A 118 -11.52 -11.96 -5.76
CA ARG A 118 -11.54 -12.30 -7.19
C ARG A 118 -10.65 -13.51 -7.48
N GLU A 119 -9.42 -13.48 -6.98
CA GLU A 119 -8.45 -14.55 -7.20
C GLU A 119 -8.86 -15.87 -6.56
N LEU A 120 -9.56 -15.81 -5.44
CA LEU A 120 -10.09 -16.98 -4.77
C LEU A 120 -11.37 -17.53 -5.41
N GLU A 121 -11.97 -16.79 -6.36
CA GLU A 121 -13.30 -17.05 -6.93
C GLU A 121 -14.41 -17.02 -5.86
N GLY A 122 -14.24 -16.16 -4.85
CA GLY A 122 -15.11 -16.05 -3.68
C GLY A 122 -14.37 -16.36 -2.37
N TRP A 123 -14.74 -15.68 -1.28
CA TRP A 123 -14.18 -15.90 0.05
C TRP A 123 -15.08 -15.31 1.13
N GLY A 124 -15.11 -15.98 2.28
CA GLY A 124 -15.67 -15.45 3.53
C GLY A 124 -17.19 -15.47 3.62
N THR A 125 -17.67 -15.45 4.85
CA THR A 125 -19.08 -15.31 5.21
C THR A 125 -19.57 -13.88 5.02
N ALA A 126 -20.89 -13.68 5.07
CA ALA A 126 -21.49 -12.34 5.06
C ALA A 126 -20.96 -11.45 6.19
N GLU A 127 -20.62 -12.03 7.35
CA GLU A 127 -20.05 -11.33 8.50
C GLU A 127 -18.61 -10.88 8.22
N GLU A 128 -17.74 -11.76 7.73
CA GLU A 128 -16.34 -11.40 7.43
C GLU A 128 -16.24 -10.32 6.35
N ILE A 129 -17.08 -10.40 5.30
CA ILE A 129 -17.15 -9.35 4.29
C ILE A 129 -17.65 -8.03 4.87
N GLU A 130 -18.66 -8.08 5.73
CA GLU A 130 -19.18 -6.90 6.42
C GLU A 130 -18.11 -6.27 7.32
N GLN A 131 -17.28 -7.07 7.99
CA GLN A 131 -16.17 -6.56 8.79
C GLN A 131 -15.11 -5.83 7.95
N ILE A 132 -14.78 -6.34 6.75
CA ILE A 132 -13.90 -5.64 5.79
C ILE A 132 -14.54 -4.32 5.35
N ALA A 133 -15.82 -4.33 4.98
CA ALA A 133 -16.55 -3.13 4.58
C ALA A 133 -16.59 -2.08 5.70
N GLN A 134 -16.85 -2.49 6.95
CA GLN A 134 -16.85 -1.62 8.12
C GLN A 134 -15.45 -1.07 8.46
N LEU A 135 -14.39 -1.85 8.24
CA LEU A 135 -13.02 -1.36 8.35
C LEU A 135 -12.78 -0.22 7.36
N ILE A 136 -13.15 -0.40 6.09
CA ILE A 136 -13.00 0.62 5.05
C ILE A 136 -13.83 1.86 5.39
N ALA A 137 -15.11 1.68 5.76
CA ALA A 137 -15.99 2.78 6.14
C ALA A 137 -15.49 3.55 7.37
N SER A 138 -14.75 2.91 8.28
CA SER A 138 -14.21 3.59 9.47
C SER A 138 -13.17 4.67 9.17
N PHE A 139 -12.65 4.74 7.93
CA PHE A 139 -11.77 5.81 7.49
C PHE A 139 -12.53 7.11 7.18
N GLU A 140 -13.87 7.09 7.06
CA GLU A 140 -14.65 8.30 6.81
C GLU A 140 -14.31 9.40 7.83
N ARG A 141 -14.05 10.62 7.34
CA ARG A 141 -13.71 11.81 8.16
C ARG A 141 -12.43 11.70 9.00
N THR A 142 -11.60 10.68 8.75
CA THR A 142 -10.28 10.61 9.39
C THR A 142 -9.34 11.70 8.83
N ILE A 143 -8.21 11.91 9.51
CA ILE A 143 -7.17 12.84 9.04
C ILE A 143 -6.51 12.28 7.76
N PRO A 144 -5.95 13.15 6.89
CA PRO A 144 -5.21 12.70 5.71
C PRO A 144 -3.92 11.91 6.01
N GLY A 145 -3.45 11.93 7.24
CA GLY A 145 -2.17 11.38 7.70
C GLY A 145 -1.65 12.25 8.84
N ARG A 146 -0.70 11.77 9.64
CA ARG A 146 -0.24 12.49 10.85
C ARG A 146 1.17 13.07 10.75
N SER A 147 1.92 12.67 9.72
CA SER A 147 3.36 12.90 9.60
C SER A 147 3.66 13.57 8.26
N TRP A 148 4.12 14.82 8.29
CA TRP A 148 4.32 15.65 7.10
C TRP A 148 5.54 16.57 7.23
N VAL A 149 6.31 16.68 6.16
CA VAL A 149 7.42 17.64 6.02
C VAL A 149 6.94 18.87 5.27
N ASN A 150 7.30 20.07 5.73
CA ASN A 150 7.00 21.36 5.09
C ASN A 150 5.50 21.67 4.89
N THR A 151 4.63 20.97 5.61
CA THR A 151 3.18 21.21 5.63
C THR A 151 2.56 20.63 6.90
N THR A 152 1.31 20.99 7.15
CA THR A 152 0.50 20.52 8.27
C THR A 152 -0.71 19.71 7.80
N VAL A 153 -1.33 18.98 8.72
CA VAL A 153 -2.62 18.31 8.48
C VAL A 153 -3.70 19.30 8.07
N LYS A 154 -3.70 20.49 8.68
CA LYS A 154 -4.67 21.54 8.36
C LYS A 154 -4.50 22.01 6.92
N GLU A 155 -3.27 22.24 6.48
CA GLU A 155 -2.99 22.68 5.11
C GLU A 155 -3.38 21.61 4.09
N ILE A 156 -3.08 20.34 4.34
CA ILE A 156 -3.44 19.24 3.44
C ILE A 156 -4.94 19.09 3.30
N ARG A 157 -5.71 19.18 4.39
CA ARG A 157 -7.18 19.13 4.32
C ARG A 157 -7.74 20.17 3.35
N HIS A 158 -7.19 21.39 3.38
CA HIS A 158 -7.65 22.50 2.53
C HIS A 158 -6.89 22.61 1.20
N MET A 159 -5.91 21.74 0.95
CA MET A 159 -5.11 21.75 -0.26
C MET A 159 -5.99 21.48 -1.47
N ARG A 160 -5.84 22.33 -2.49
CA ARG A 160 -6.51 22.23 -3.77
C ARG A 160 -5.50 21.87 -4.85
N LEU A 161 -5.96 21.11 -5.84
CA LEU A 161 -5.22 20.90 -7.07
C LEU A 161 -5.47 22.11 -7.97
N GLU A 162 -4.40 22.69 -8.49
CA GLU A 162 -4.39 23.88 -9.32
C GLU A 162 -3.62 23.59 -10.60
N GLU A 163 -3.92 24.30 -11.70
CA GLU A 163 -3.23 24.11 -12.99
C GLU A 163 -1.71 24.27 -12.87
N LYS A 164 -1.25 25.19 -12.01
CA LYS A 164 0.18 25.43 -11.74
C LYS A 164 0.90 24.25 -11.09
N ASP A 165 0.16 23.27 -10.55
CA ASP A 165 0.74 22.05 -10.01
C ASP A 165 1.25 21.13 -11.13
N GLY A 166 0.86 21.36 -12.39
CA GLY A 166 1.42 20.63 -13.54
C GLY A 166 1.10 19.13 -13.55
N PHE A 167 0.03 18.71 -12.88
CA PHE A 167 -0.47 17.34 -13.03
C PHE A 167 -1.11 17.16 -14.41
N LEU A 168 -0.66 16.16 -15.14
CA LEU A 168 -1.33 15.72 -16.36
C LEU A 168 -2.65 15.01 -16.02
N GLU A 169 -3.56 14.98 -16.99
CA GLU A 169 -4.81 14.21 -16.85
C GLU A 169 -4.51 12.71 -16.78
N ILE A 170 -5.06 12.04 -15.77
CA ILE A 170 -4.88 10.60 -15.54
C ILE A 170 -6.19 9.89 -15.85
N GLN A 171 -6.21 9.11 -16.92
CA GLN A 171 -7.39 8.39 -17.42
C GLN A 171 -7.23 6.87 -17.36
N ASN A 172 -6.01 6.38 -17.15
CA ASN A 172 -5.69 4.96 -17.15
C ASN A 172 -4.47 4.62 -16.27
N PRO A 173 -4.26 3.31 -15.96
CA PRO A 173 -3.16 2.85 -15.12
C PRO A 173 -1.74 3.17 -15.61
N MET A 174 -1.53 3.29 -16.93
CA MET A 174 -0.20 3.61 -17.47
C MET A 174 0.19 5.03 -17.12
N GLN A 175 -0.73 6.00 -17.29
CA GLN A 175 -0.50 7.39 -16.94
C GLN A 175 -0.28 7.57 -15.43
N LEU A 176 -1.05 6.86 -14.59
CA LEU A 176 -0.85 6.89 -13.15
C LEU A 176 0.52 6.33 -12.75
N SER A 177 0.90 5.19 -13.35
CA SER A 177 2.21 4.57 -13.10
C SER A 177 3.37 5.46 -13.55
N GLN A 178 3.24 6.14 -14.70
CA GLN A 178 4.23 7.12 -15.17
C GLN A 178 4.45 8.22 -14.13
N LEU A 179 3.37 8.87 -13.68
CA LEU A 179 3.46 9.92 -12.66
C LEU A 179 4.16 9.41 -11.40
N ILE A 180 3.75 8.25 -10.89
CA ILE A 180 4.32 7.69 -9.64
C ILE A 180 5.82 7.44 -9.75
N LEU A 181 6.26 6.85 -10.86
CA LEU A 181 7.67 6.55 -11.09
C LEU A 181 8.48 7.84 -11.27
N GLU A 182 7.96 8.82 -12.02
CA GLU A 182 8.59 10.14 -12.16
C GLU A 182 8.72 10.85 -10.81
N GLU A 183 7.67 10.86 -9.99
CA GLU A 183 7.71 11.47 -8.65
C GLU A 183 8.74 10.77 -7.76
N LEU A 184 8.80 9.43 -7.77
CA LEU A 184 9.81 8.67 -7.03
C LEU A 184 11.23 9.01 -7.51
N GLY A 185 11.48 9.03 -8.82
CA GLY A 185 12.79 9.36 -9.39
C GLY A 185 13.25 10.78 -9.10
N ALA A 186 12.32 11.68 -8.78
CA ALA A 186 12.63 13.09 -8.65
C ALA A 186 13.09 13.52 -7.24
N PHE A 187 13.02 12.63 -6.25
CA PHE A 187 13.58 12.85 -4.90
C PHE A 187 15.11 12.89 -4.94
N GLN A 188 15.70 13.93 -4.33
CA GLN A 188 17.15 14.11 -4.27
C GLN A 188 17.78 13.38 -3.08
N THR A 189 17.05 13.27 -1.97
CA THR A 189 17.48 12.56 -0.76
C THR A 189 16.26 11.93 -0.13
N ILE A 190 16.36 10.66 0.25
CA ILE A 190 15.31 9.93 0.96
C ILE A 190 15.73 9.78 2.42
N TYR A 191 14.76 9.96 3.32
CA TYR A 191 14.97 9.99 4.77
C TYR A 191 14.15 8.89 5.42
N GLN A 192 14.74 8.19 6.39
CA GLN A 192 14.09 7.15 7.17
C GLN A 192 13.17 7.80 8.23
N ALA A 193 11.94 8.07 7.81
CA ALA A 193 10.90 8.73 8.60
C ALA A 193 9.49 8.31 8.12
N GLU A 194 8.50 8.30 9.03
CA GLU A 194 7.08 8.09 8.68
C GLU A 194 6.61 9.19 7.71
N SER A 195 7.03 10.43 7.97
CA SER A 195 6.78 11.61 7.14
C SER A 195 7.51 11.63 5.79
N HIS A 196 8.38 10.65 5.50
CA HIS A 196 9.17 10.65 4.26
C HIS A 196 9.21 9.31 3.53
N HIS A 197 10.21 8.43 3.71
CA HIS A 197 10.28 7.18 2.93
C HIS A 197 9.00 6.34 3.00
N ASP A 198 8.33 6.31 4.16
CA ASP A 198 7.08 5.56 4.36
C ASP A 198 5.93 6.21 3.58
N LEU A 199 5.84 7.55 3.63
CA LEU A 199 4.88 8.31 2.83
C LEU A 199 5.11 8.16 1.31
N ILE A 200 6.37 8.08 0.85
CA ILE A 200 6.72 7.76 -0.54
C ILE A 200 6.28 6.32 -0.88
N GLY A 201 6.50 5.37 0.03
CA GLY A 201 5.98 4.01 -0.11
C GLY A 201 4.44 3.96 -0.16
N HIS A 202 3.75 4.85 0.55
CA HIS A 202 2.31 5.04 0.46
C HIS A 202 1.86 5.64 -0.87
N MET A 203 2.65 6.49 -1.51
CA MET A 203 2.40 6.90 -2.90
C MET A 203 2.42 5.70 -3.86
N LEU A 204 3.39 4.79 -3.71
CA LEU A 204 3.44 3.56 -4.51
C LEU A 204 2.20 2.68 -4.26
N THR A 205 1.88 2.41 -3.00
CA THR A 205 0.81 1.47 -2.65
C THR A 205 -0.60 2.03 -2.90
N TYR A 206 -0.83 3.32 -2.64
CA TYR A 206 -2.11 3.95 -2.94
C TYR A 206 -2.33 4.05 -4.46
N GLY A 207 -1.31 4.48 -5.21
CA GLY A 207 -1.39 4.52 -6.66
C GLY A 207 -1.66 3.14 -7.29
N HIS A 208 -0.99 2.10 -6.78
CA HIS A 208 -1.24 0.73 -7.19
C HIS A 208 -2.65 0.26 -6.82
N ALA A 209 -3.18 0.64 -5.65
CA ALA A 209 -4.55 0.32 -5.27
C ALA A 209 -5.57 0.89 -6.28
N LEU A 210 -5.36 2.11 -6.77
CA LEU A 210 -6.18 2.68 -7.83
C LEU A 210 -6.06 1.87 -9.13
N ASN A 211 -4.83 1.51 -9.55
CA ASN A 211 -4.64 0.64 -10.71
C ASN A 211 -5.38 -0.69 -10.57
N ILE A 212 -5.33 -1.32 -9.39
CA ILE A 212 -6.07 -2.55 -9.09
C ILE A 212 -7.56 -2.31 -9.30
N LEU A 213 -8.15 -1.23 -8.76
CA LEU A 213 -9.57 -0.92 -8.94
C LEU A 213 -9.92 -0.79 -10.43
N TYR A 214 -9.09 -0.11 -11.22
CA TYR A 214 -9.28 0.01 -12.66
C TYR A 214 -9.24 -1.35 -13.37
N GLU A 215 -8.20 -2.16 -13.12
CA GLU A 215 -8.00 -3.49 -13.70
C GLU A 215 -9.13 -4.46 -13.33
N LEU A 216 -9.69 -4.27 -12.14
CA LEU A 216 -10.82 -5.02 -11.63
C LEU A 216 -12.16 -4.56 -12.25
N GLY A 217 -12.20 -3.45 -12.97
CA GLY A 217 -13.40 -2.92 -13.64
C GLY A 217 -14.11 -1.79 -12.89
N TYR A 218 -13.62 -1.38 -11.71
CA TYR A 218 -14.19 -0.29 -10.91
C TYR A 218 -13.66 1.08 -11.34
N ARG A 219 -13.93 1.45 -12.59
CA ARG A 219 -13.40 2.69 -13.17
C ARG A 219 -13.86 3.95 -12.44
N GLU A 220 -15.11 3.97 -11.96
CA GLU A 220 -15.63 5.12 -11.20
C GLU A 220 -14.87 5.33 -9.88
N LEU A 221 -14.54 4.24 -9.18
CA LEU A 221 -13.72 4.30 -7.97
C LEU A 221 -12.29 4.78 -8.28
N PHE A 222 -11.70 4.31 -9.39
CA PHE A 222 -10.41 4.82 -9.87
C PHE A 222 -10.47 6.33 -10.09
N ASP A 223 -11.40 6.81 -10.92
CA ASP A 223 -11.54 8.23 -11.28
C ASP A 223 -11.78 9.10 -10.03
N LYS A 224 -12.61 8.61 -9.10
CA LYS A 224 -12.91 9.29 -7.83
C LYS A 224 -11.71 9.33 -6.87
N GLY A 225 -10.84 8.33 -6.91
CA GLY A 225 -9.63 8.24 -6.09
C GLY A 225 -8.43 9.07 -6.58
N ILE A 226 -8.41 9.47 -7.85
CA ILE A 226 -7.29 10.26 -8.42
C ILE A 226 -7.09 11.61 -7.68
N PRO A 227 -8.11 12.46 -7.47
CA PRO A 227 -7.89 13.76 -6.81
C PRO A 227 -7.25 13.69 -5.41
N PRO A 228 -7.71 12.85 -4.45
CA PRO A 228 -7.04 12.74 -3.15
C PRO A 228 -5.66 12.10 -3.24
N PHE A 229 -5.40 11.20 -4.19
CA PHE A 229 -4.07 10.70 -4.47
C PHE A 229 -3.12 11.84 -4.92
N LEU A 230 -3.52 12.66 -5.88
CA LEU A 230 -2.71 13.80 -6.36
C LEU A 230 -2.47 14.85 -5.27
N LYS A 231 -3.39 15.01 -4.33
CA LYS A 231 -3.20 15.86 -3.15
C LYS A 231 -2.03 15.36 -2.28
N MET A 232 -1.92 14.04 -2.09
CA MET A 232 -0.79 13.44 -1.38
C MET A 232 0.52 13.64 -2.14
N VAL A 233 0.52 13.45 -3.47
CA VAL A 233 1.70 13.73 -4.32
C VAL A 233 2.13 15.19 -4.21
N LYS A 234 1.18 16.13 -4.25
CA LYS A 234 1.46 17.56 -4.07
C LYS A 234 2.10 17.86 -2.71
N ALA A 235 1.67 17.20 -1.64
CA ALA A 235 2.30 17.31 -0.33
C ALA A 235 3.74 16.75 -0.34
N LEU A 236 3.96 15.58 -0.94
CA LEU A 236 5.28 14.95 -1.09
C LEU A 236 6.28 15.81 -1.86
N ARG A 237 5.81 16.55 -2.88
CA ARG A 237 6.67 17.50 -3.62
C ARG A 237 7.30 18.58 -2.74
N LEU A 238 6.72 18.89 -1.59
CA LEU A 238 7.27 19.87 -0.63
C LEU A 238 8.54 19.37 0.09
N SER A 239 8.83 18.07 0.04
CA SER A 239 10.04 17.46 0.61
C SER A 239 11.02 16.91 -0.44
N ARG A 240 10.69 17.00 -1.73
CA ARG A 240 11.45 16.36 -2.82
C ARG A 240 12.92 16.78 -2.91
N SER A 241 13.19 18.05 -2.67
CA SER A 241 14.54 18.66 -2.76
C SER A 241 15.03 19.17 -1.40
N ILE A 242 14.44 18.69 -0.30
CA ILE A 242 14.82 19.14 1.04
C ILE A 242 16.16 18.51 1.43
N ASP A 243 17.02 19.32 2.03
CA ASP A 243 18.15 18.81 2.80
C ASP A 243 17.97 19.21 4.27
N VAL A 244 17.26 18.39 5.05
CA VAL A 244 16.95 18.71 6.46
C VAL A 244 18.18 18.83 7.36
N ILE A 245 19.37 18.46 6.87
CA ILE A 245 20.63 18.63 7.59
C ILE A 245 21.13 20.07 7.47
N THR A 246 20.94 20.70 6.31
CA THR A 246 21.49 22.03 6.01
C THR A 246 20.42 23.12 5.94
N ASP A 247 19.19 22.75 5.59
CA ASP A 247 18.03 23.63 5.51
C ASP A 247 17.39 23.84 6.89
N LYS A 248 17.70 24.98 7.50
CA LYS A 248 17.12 25.40 8.79
C LYS A 248 15.67 25.85 8.70
N THR A 249 15.10 25.95 7.50
CA THR A 249 13.69 26.33 7.27
C THR A 249 12.77 25.13 7.15
N ALA A 250 13.32 23.92 7.04
CA ALA A 250 12.58 22.68 7.07
C ALA A 250 11.68 22.60 8.31
N THR A 251 10.40 22.29 8.10
CA THR A 251 9.43 22.08 9.18
C THR A 251 8.93 20.65 9.16
N LEU A 252 8.56 20.15 10.33
CA LEU A 252 8.09 18.78 10.51
C LEU A 252 6.89 18.78 11.45
N GLN A 253 5.77 18.23 10.99
CA GLN A 253 4.64 17.90 11.83
C GLN A 253 4.53 16.37 11.89
N SER A 254 5.03 15.75 12.95
CA SER A 254 4.96 14.29 13.15
C SER A 254 4.93 13.95 14.64
N PRO A 255 4.16 12.93 15.07
CA PRO A 255 4.20 12.44 16.45
C PRO A 255 5.36 11.47 16.71
N VAL A 256 6.05 11.00 15.66
CA VAL A 256 7.10 9.97 15.74
C VAL A 256 8.44 10.43 15.21
N ASP A 257 8.46 11.30 14.20
CA ASP A 257 9.68 11.79 13.58
C ASP A 257 10.20 13.06 14.28
N VAL A 258 11.52 13.22 14.33
CA VAL A 258 12.18 14.38 14.93
C VAL A 258 13.29 14.88 14.00
N LEU A 259 13.48 16.20 13.90
CA LEU A 259 14.57 16.80 13.14
C LEU A 259 15.91 16.75 13.91
N PRO A 260 17.06 16.61 13.21
CA PRO A 260 17.17 16.33 11.78
C PRO A 260 16.76 14.88 11.47
N LEU A 261 16.08 14.65 10.34
CA LEU A 261 15.76 13.29 9.89
C LEU A 261 17.05 12.53 9.50
N THR A 262 17.07 11.24 9.80
CA THR A 262 18.15 10.33 9.39
C THR A 262 17.97 9.98 7.92
N ARG A 263 19.05 10.03 7.13
CA ARG A 263 19.02 9.57 5.73
C ARG A 263 18.69 8.08 5.69
N ALA A 264 17.86 7.67 4.74
CA ALA A 264 17.56 6.28 4.54
C ALA A 264 18.82 5.52 4.12
N GLU A 265 18.97 4.30 4.61
CA GLU A 265 20.00 3.40 4.13
C GLU A 265 19.65 2.93 2.72
N ARG A 266 20.67 2.57 1.95
CA ARG A 266 20.47 2.02 0.61
C ARG A 266 20.39 0.50 0.70
N SER A 267 19.31 -0.09 0.21
CA SER A 267 19.23 -1.55 0.12
C SER A 267 20.28 -2.13 -0.84
N GLY A 268 21.05 -3.10 -0.37
CA GLY A 268 22.10 -3.77 -1.15
C GLY A 268 21.57 -4.62 -2.30
N ALA A 269 20.34 -5.11 -2.19
CA ALA A 269 19.69 -5.98 -3.17
C ALA A 269 18.26 -5.50 -3.45
N LEU A 270 17.72 -5.79 -4.63
CA LEU A 270 16.32 -5.56 -4.97
C LEU A 270 15.46 -6.78 -4.60
N PRO A 271 14.13 -6.60 -4.44
CA PRO A 271 13.24 -7.70 -4.06
C PRO A 271 13.13 -8.85 -5.08
N HIS A 272 13.65 -8.69 -6.30
CA HIS A 272 13.79 -9.78 -7.26
C HIS A 272 14.98 -10.71 -6.94
N GLU A 273 15.97 -10.19 -6.23
CA GLU A 273 17.21 -10.86 -5.86
C GLU A 273 17.00 -11.65 -4.54
N LEU A 274 17.58 -12.85 -4.43
CA LEU A 274 17.41 -13.69 -3.24
C LEU A 274 17.99 -13.02 -1.99
N GLU A 275 19.10 -12.31 -2.17
CA GLU A 275 19.86 -11.59 -1.16
C GLU A 275 18.99 -10.59 -0.38
N TYR A 276 18.00 -9.98 -1.03
CA TYR A 276 17.05 -9.08 -0.37
C TYR A 276 16.20 -9.79 0.69
N TRP A 277 15.88 -11.08 0.46
CA TRP A 277 15.05 -11.89 1.34
C TRP A 277 15.85 -12.68 2.38
N LEU A 278 17.19 -12.62 2.33
CA LEU A 278 18.07 -13.24 3.33
C LEU A 278 18.35 -12.32 4.53
N THR A 279 17.95 -11.06 4.47
CA THR A 279 18.00 -10.12 5.59
C THR A 279 16.94 -10.47 6.65
N ASP A 280 17.25 -10.28 7.93
CA ASP A 280 16.27 -10.50 8.99
C ASP A 280 15.18 -9.42 8.96
N ARG A 281 14.00 -9.74 8.41
CA ARG A 281 12.85 -8.84 8.39
C ARG A 281 12.03 -8.90 9.67
N ARG A 282 12.24 -9.92 10.51
CA ARG A 282 11.44 -10.17 11.71
C ARG A 282 11.82 -9.23 12.84
N CYS A 283 13.10 -8.86 12.93
CA CYS A 283 13.59 -7.91 13.94
C CYS A 283 12.97 -6.51 13.80
N HIS A 284 12.44 -6.17 12.62
CA HIS A 284 11.70 -4.94 12.34
C HIS A 284 10.21 -5.18 12.13
N ASP A 285 9.69 -6.32 12.57
CA ASP A 285 8.28 -6.69 12.48
C ASP A 285 7.69 -6.58 11.05
N TRP A 286 8.51 -6.94 10.06
CA TRP A 286 8.22 -6.82 8.63
C TRP A 286 7.78 -5.40 8.20
N TYR A 287 8.06 -4.39 9.03
CA TYR A 287 7.59 -3.01 8.90
C TYR A 287 6.07 -2.94 8.65
N GLY A 288 5.26 -3.69 9.42
CA GLY A 288 3.81 -3.75 9.19
C GLY A 288 3.48 -4.24 7.77
N GLY A 289 4.23 -5.22 7.27
CA GLY A 289 4.08 -5.78 5.93
C GLY A 289 4.53 -4.86 4.77
N HIS A 290 5.16 -3.71 5.03
CA HIS A 290 5.70 -2.83 3.97
C HIS A 290 6.76 -3.53 3.10
N VAL A 291 7.51 -4.47 3.69
CA VAL A 291 8.47 -5.33 2.98
C VAL A 291 7.83 -6.13 1.82
N PHE A 292 6.51 -6.34 1.84
CA PHE A 292 5.78 -6.99 0.74
C PHE A 292 5.02 -6.00 -0.14
N LYS A 293 4.34 -5.03 0.50
CA LYS A 293 3.49 -4.04 -0.20
C LYS A 293 4.29 -3.12 -1.12
N PHE A 294 5.46 -2.64 -0.69
CA PHE A 294 6.26 -1.73 -1.50
C PHE A 294 6.83 -2.43 -2.74
N PRO A 295 7.45 -3.63 -2.65
CA PRO A 295 7.84 -4.38 -3.84
C PRO A 295 6.67 -4.72 -4.76
N PHE A 296 5.55 -5.20 -4.22
CA PHE A 296 4.37 -5.51 -5.03
C PHE A 296 3.93 -4.31 -5.87
N SER A 297 3.90 -3.12 -5.26
CA SER A 297 3.43 -1.89 -5.92
C SER A 297 4.44 -1.28 -6.87
N PHE A 298 5.71 -1.21 -6.47
CA PHE A 298 6.75 -0.68 -7.33
C PHE A 298 6.89 -1.50 -8.63
N TYR A 299 6.94 -2.83 -8.52
CA TYR A 299 7.09 -3.69 -9.70
C TYR A 299 5.86 -3.69 -10.60
N HIS A 300 4.66 -3.45 -10.05
CA HIS A 300 3.46 -3.21 -10.87
C HIS A 300 3.62 -1.96 -11.73
N HIS A 301 4.00 -0.84 -11.13
CA HIS A 301 4.23 0.41 -11.86
C HIS A 301 5.35 0.28 -12.89
N ALA A 302 6.50 -0.28 -12.50
CA ALA A 302 7.66 -0.48 -13.38
C ALA A 302 7.41 -1.48 -14.53
N ARG A 303 6.35 -2.28 -14.46
CA ARG A 303 5.92 -3.15 -15.56
C ARG A 303 5.02 -2.43 -16.55
N ASN A 304 4.24 -1.44 -16.10
CA ASN A 304 3.36 -0.64 -16.95
C ASN A 304 4.13 0.43 -17.74
N VAL A 305 5.23 0.91 -17.16
CA VAL A 305 6.10 1.94 -17.69
C VAL A 305 7.55 1.54 -17.42
N GLU A 306 8.41 1.62 -18.43
CA GLU A 306 9.84 1.35 -18.27
C GLU A 306 10.46 2.38 -17.31
N ALA A 307 10.87 1.92 -16.13
CA ALA A 307 11.43 2.78 -15.10
C ALA A 307 12.92 3.09 -15.37
N GLU A 308 13.26 4.37 -15.39
CA GLU A 308 14.63 4.88 -15.55
C GLU A 308 15.55 4.44 -14.39
N PRO A 309 16.88 4.39 -14.59
CA PRO A 309 17.83 3.94 -13.58
C PRO A 309 17.75 4.70 -12.24
N GLU A 310 17.51 6.02 -12.24
CA GLU A 310 17.38 6.79 -10.99
C GLU A 310 16.16 6.35 -10.16
N ILE A 311 15.10 5.88 -10.81
CA ILE A 311 13.87 5.43 -10.16
C ILE A 311 14.13 4.12 -9.39
N TRP A 312 14.88 3.20 -10.00
CA TRP A 312 15.34 1.98 -9.34
C TRP A 312 16.28 2.27 -8.17
N GLU A 313 17.16 3.26 -8.33
CA GLU A 313 18.07 3.69 -7.27
C GLU A 313 17.31 4.28 -6.09
N ASN A 314 16.37 5.20 -6.32
CA ASN A 314 15.53 5.78 -5.27
C ASN A 314 14.67 4.70 -4.59
N PHE A 315 14.17 3.72 -5.34
CA PHE A 315 13.43 2.60 -4.75
C PHE A 315 14.25 1.82 -3.73
N ARG A 316 15.58 1.67 -3.90
CA ARG A 316 16.44 1.00 -2.91
C ARG A 316 16.47 1.68 -1.56
N TYR A 317 16.19 2.98 -1.48
CA TYR A 317 16.09 3.72 -0.23
C TYR A 317 14.69 3.64 0.41
N ILE A 318 13.70 3.15 -0.31
CA ILE A 318 12.33 2.91 0.20
C ILE A 318 12.22 1.55 0.88
N ILE A 319 13.06 0.58 0.49
CA ILE A 319 12.94 -0.83 0.90
C ILE A 319 14.08 -1.34 1.77
N ALA A 320 15.00 -0.46 2.18
CA ALA A 320 16.15 -0.83 3.00
C ALA A 320 15.70 -1.42 4.34
#